data_AF-A0A7V2IBY3-F1
#
_entry.id   AF-A0A7V2IBY3-F1
#
_cell.length_a   1.000
_cell.length_b   1.000
_cell.length_c   1.000
_cell.angle_alpha   90.00
_cell.angle_beta   90.00
_cell.angle_gamma   90.00
#
_symmetry.space_group_name_H-M   'P 1'
#
loop_
_entity.id
_entity.type
_entity.pdbx_description
1 polymer ?
#
loop_
_entity_poly.entity_id
_entity_poly.type
_entity_poly.pdbx_seq_one_letter_code
_entity_poly.pdbx_strand_id
1 'polypeptide(L)'
;MRLVTLLRVFRWAPGEGARWQEYRVATGPETTVLDALVTVQREQDPTLAFRWACRVGMCGSCAMVVNGRERWACRTRLAGLGAGPVTVRPLYHFPLLRDLVVDMAPFVERMRRVDAVFRPRADAGATRGPGAVAPHAVPRAEAAARREIDAAIECIGCGMCLSACTIVGANPRFPGPAALNRVFTLALDPREGGTEGRWLAVLDDDGLPRCHGQGTCTEVCPMGLEPTRSIVRLRQLATRRLLRLGAPARALVVALLAAVATPIAAPAQTARPHVILAPAPDGAAPWSLATEDRRATVVAGLPEPRRYRVCNDSTATVTVVLDTAAQGLELPGRACVDVSARTITLSQRAPGIPAHGTYLKLD
;
A
#
# COMPACT_ATOMS: atom_id res chain seq x y z
N MET A 1 28.29 -13.87 -26.18
CA MET A 1 28.35 -12.44 -25.82
C MET A 1 27.60 -12.23 -24.52
N ARG A 2 28.22 -11.62 -23.49
CA ARG A 2 27.48 -11.14 -22.32
C ARG A 2 26.73 -9.88 -22.73
N LEU A 3 25.42 -9.85 -22.53
CA LEU A 3 24.63 -8.65 -22.76
C LEU A 3 24.93 -7.65 -21.64
N VAL A 4 24.80 -6.36 -21.89
CA VAL A 4 24.92 -5.34 -20.84
C VAL A 4 23.54 -4.76 -20.62
N THR A 5 23.05 -4.84 -19.38
CA THR A 5 21.77 -4.25 -18.97
C THR A 5 22.03 -3.02 -18.12
N LEU A 6 21.30 -1.94 -18.39
CA LEU A 6 21.31 -0.74 -17.56
C LEU A 6 20.28 -0.91 -16.43
N LEU A 7 20.72 -0.95 -15.18
CA LEU A 7 19.86 -0.93 -14.01
C LEU A 7 19.78 0.50 -13.48
N ARG A 8 18.58 1.07 -13.42
CA ARG A 8 18.30 2.37 -12.80
C ARG A 8 17.65 2.14 -11.45
N VAL A 9 18.44 2.27 -10.38
CA VAL A 9 18.07 1.87 -9.02
C VAL A 9 17.77 3.10 -8.18
N PHE A 10 16.65 3.06 -7.45
CA PHE A 10 16.30 4.08 -6.47
C PHE A 10 17.27 4.03 -5.27
N ARG A 11 17.82 5.19 -4.92
CA ARG A 11 18.75 5.38 -3.79
C ARG A 11 18.18 6.39 -2.81
N TRP A 12 18.32 6.10 -1.53
CA TRP A 12 17.87 6.98 -0.45
C TRP A 12 18.49 6.58 0.88
N ALA A 13 18.82 7.56 1.73
CA ALA A 13 19.20 7.35 3.11
C ALA A 13 18.58 8.44 4.01
N PRO A 14 18.42 8.20 5.32
CA PRO A 14 17.98 9.23 6.24
C PRO A 14 18.86 10.48 6.16
N GLY A 15 18.25 11.65 5.93
CA GLY A 15 18.96 12.92 5.75
C GLY A 15 19.42 13.20 4.32
N GLU A 16 19.27 12.26 3.39
CA GLU A 16 19.57 12.44 1.97
C GLU A 16 18.31 12.56 1.11
N GLY A 17 18.43 13.28 -0.01
CA GLY A 17 17.41 13.32 -1.05
C GLY A 17 17.32 12.00 -1.83
N ALA A 18 16.10 11.61 -2.21
CA ALA A 18 15.90 10.47 -3.08
C ALA A 18 16.49 10.72 -4.47
N ARG A 19 17.25 9.76 -5.01
CA ARG A 19 17.87 9.87 -6.33
C ARG A 19 17.79 8.57 -7.10
N TRP A 20 17.97 8.68 -8.41
CA TRP A 20 18.19 7.52 -9.27
C TRP A 20 19.67 7.37 -9.55
N GLN A 21 20.18 6.14 -9.46
CA GLN A 21 21.55 5.82 -9.82
C GLN A 21 21.55 4.70 -10.85
N GLU A 22 22.41 4.83 -11.84
CA GLU A 22 22.51 3.89 -12.95
C GLU A 22 23.74 2.99 -12.80
N TYR A 23 23.55 1.71 -13.06
CA TYR A 23 24.59 0.69 -13.01
C TYR A 23 24.55 -0.14 -14.29
N ARG A 24 25.72 -0.42 -14.86
CA ARG A 24 25.84 -1.31 -16.00
C ARG A 24 26.23 -2.69 -15.50
N VAL A 25 25.40 -3.68 -15.77
CA VAL A 25 25.62 -5.05 -15.31
C VAL A 25 25.75 -5.96 -16.51
N ALA A 26 26.78 -6.79 -16.54
CA ALA A 26 26.91 -7.87 -17.52
C ALA A 26 25.91 -8.98 -17.17
N THR A 27 25.04 -9.33 -18.12
CA THR A 27 23.94 -10.26 -17.92
C THR A 27 23.97 -11.41 -18.92
N GLY A 28 23.38 -12.53 -18.50
CA GLY A 28 23.05 -13.67 -19.34
C GLY A 28 21.54 -13.94 -19.33
N PRO A 29 21.07 -14.97 -20.08
CA PRO A 29 19.64 -15.26 -20.22
C PRO A 29 18.92 -15.55 -18.90
N GLU A 30 19.64 -16.16 -17.95
CA GLU A 30 19.11 -16.57 -16.64
C GLU A 30 19.34 -15.53 -15.53
N THR A 31 20.03 -14.42 -15.81
CA THR A 31 20.34 -13.42 -14.79
C THR A 31 19.05 -12.78 -14.28
N THR A 32 18.82 -12.89 -12.97
CA THR A 32 17.68 -12.27 -12.30
C THR A 32 17.97 -10.84 -11.87
N VAL A 33 16.92 -10.09 -11.53
CA VAL A 33 17.07 -8.77 -10.90
C VAL A 33 17.87 -8.87 -9.61
N LEU A 34 17.66 -9.93 -8.80
CA LEU A 34 18.44 -10.14 -7.59
C LEU A 34 19.93 -10.36 -7.90
N ASP A 35 20.26 -11.19 -8.89
CA ASP A 35 21.65 -11.44 -9.25
C ASP A 35 22.34 -10.15 -9.67
N ALA A 36 21.67 -9.30 -10.46
CA ALA A 36 22.20 -8.01 -10.85
C ALA A 36 22.38 -7.03 -9.68
N LEU A 37 21.43 -6.96 -8.74
CA LEU A 37 21.58 -6.14 -7.53
C LEU A 37 22.75 -6.62 -6.64
N VAL A 38 22.93 -7.94 -6.53
CA VAL A 38 24.07 -8.54 -5.80
C VAL A 38 25.39 -8.22 -6.52
N THR A 39 25.44 -8.30 -7.85
CA THR A 39 26.62 -7.90 -8.64
C THR A 39 26.94 -6.43 -8.43
N VAL A 40 25.94 -5.53 -8.51
CA VAL A 40 26.12 -4.10 -8.22
C VAL A 40 26.70 -3.91 -6.82
N GLN A 41 26.11 -4.53 -5.80
CA GLN A 41 26.57 -4.36 -4.43
C GLN A 41 28.01 -4.85 -4.22
N ARG A 42 28.39 -5.97 -4.84
CA ARG A 42 29.71 -6.58 -4.63
C ARG A 42 30.83 -5.92 -5.43
N GLU A 43 30.52 -5.45 -6.63
CA GLU A 43 31.54 -5.08 -7.62
C GLU A 43 31.56 -3.58 -7.94
N GLN A 44 30.47 -2.85 -7.69
CA GLN A 44 30.33 -1.45 -8.11
C GLN A 44 30.03 -0.51 -6.96
N ASP A 45 29.13 -0.90 -6.04
CA ASP A 45 28.66 -0.03 -4.96
C ASP A 45 28.23 -0.82 -3.72
N PRO A 46 29.14 -1.07 -2.76
CA PRO A 46 28.85 -1.81 -1.52
C PRO A 46 27.88 -1.09 -0.58
N THR A 47 27.51 0.16 -0.87
CA THR A 47 26.58 0.94 -0.05
C THR A 47 25.11 0.67 -0.38
N LEU A 48 24.82 0.00 -1.51
CA LEU A 48 23.47 -0.32 -1.95
C LEU A 48 22.79 -1.29 -0.97
N ALA A 49 21.66 -0.88 -0.39
CA ALA A 49 20.90 -1.70 0.55
C ALA A 49 19.62 -2.29 -0.08
N PHE A 50 19.41 -3.60 0.09
CA PHE A 50 18.19 -4.32 -0.30
C PHE A 50 18.05 -5.61 0.51
N ARG A 51 16.83 -6.13 0.62
CA ARG A 51 16.53 -7.37 1.35
C ARG A 51 16.46 -8.56 0.41
N TRP A 52 17.06 -9.68 0.80
CA TRP A 52 16.94 -10.97 0.13
C TRP A 52 17.34 -12.10 1.09
N ALA A 53 16.93 -13.34 0.78
CA ALA A 53 17.31 -14.51 1.57
C ALA A 53 17.28 -15.81 0.74
N CYS A 54 16.10 -16.44 0.58
CA CYS A 54 16.00 -17.82 0.07
C CYS A 54 16.43 -18.07 -1.38
N ARG A 55 16.45 -17.03 -2.23
CA ARG A 55 16.69 -17.09 -3.69
C ARG A 55 15.79 -18.02 -4.52
N VAL A 56 14.81 -18.70 -3.91
CA VAL A 56 13.93 -19.66 -4.61
C VAL A 56 12.47 -19.21 -4.70
N GLY A 57 12.15 -17.98 -4.25
CA GLY A 57 10.79 -17.42 -4.36
C GLY A 57 9.83 -17.89 -3.26
N MET A 58 10.30 -18.07 -2.03
CA MET A 58 9.45 -18.55 -0.92
C MET A 58 9.46 -17.65 0.32
N CYS A 59 10.57 -16.97 0.63
CA CYS A 59 10.66 -16.14 1.84
C CYS A 59 9.99 -14.75 1.74
N GLY A 60 9.62 -14.31 0.54
CA GLY A 60 9.00 -12.99 0.30
C GLY A 60 9.92 -11.77 0.48
N SER A 61 11.15 -11.93 0.98
CA SER A 61 12.01 -10.82 1.42
C SER A 61 12.54 -9.92 0.30
N CYS A 62 12.59 -10.40 -0.95
CA CYS A 62 13.11 -9.65 -2.11
C CYS A 62 12.00 -9.02 -2.96
N ALA A 63 10.84 -8.78 -2.36
CA ALA A 63 9.75 -8.05 -3.00
C ALA A 63 10.14 -6.58 -3.18
N MET A 64 10.00 -6.09 -4.40
CA MET A 64 10.29 -4.70 -4.79
C MET A 64 9.53 -4.36 -6.06
N VAL A 65 9.56 -3.10 -6.48
CA VAL A 65 8.91 -2.66 -7.72
C VAL A 65 9.94 -2.64 -8.83
N VAL A 66 9.71 -3.43 -9.87
CA VAL A 66 10.58 -3.57 -11.05
C VAL A 66 9.79 -3.19 -12.30
N ASN A 67 10.25 -2.16 -13.02
CA ASN A 67 9.54 -1.59 -14.16
C ASN A 67 8.08 -1.24 -13.83
N GLY A 68 7.89 -0.56 -12.70
CA GLY A 68 6.58 -0.08 -12.23
C GLY A 68 5.65 -1.14 -11.65
N ARG A 69 6.03 -2.43 -11.64
CA ARG A 69 5.23 -3.53 -11.10
C ARG A 69 5.94 -4.25 -9.97
N GLU A 70 5.22 -4.63 -8.92
CA GLU A 70 5.75 -5.46 -7.86
C GLU A 70 6.20 -6.81 -8.41
N ARG A 71 7.44 -7.20 -8.08
CA ARG A 71 7.98 -8.52 -8.42
C ARG A 71 8.90 -9.05 -7.33
N TRP A 72 9.14 -10.36 -7.36
CA TRP A 72 10.29 -10.95 -6.66
C TRP A 72 11.55 -10.72 -7.48
N ALA A 73 12.54 -10.04 -6.89
CA ALA A 73 13.82 -9.85 -7.56
C ALA A 73 14.49 -11.19 -7.92
N CYS A 74 14.37 -12.21 -7.06
CA CYS A 74 15.00 -13.53 -7.26
C CYS A 74 14.34 -14.41 -8.34
N ARG A 75 13.14 -14.07 -8.79
CA ARG A 75 12.40 -14.84 -9.81
C ARG A 75 12.16 -14.05 -11.09
N THR A 76 12.50 -12.77 -11.08
CA THR A 76 12.36 -11.90 -12.25
C THR A 76 13.64 -11.96 -13.06
N ARG A 77 13.61 -12.65 -14.20
CA ARG A 77 14.70 -12.66 -15.17
C ARG A 77 14.75 -11.32 -15.91
N LEU A 78 15.94 -10.74 -16.04
CA LEU A 78 16.13 -9.48 -16.75
C LEU A 78 15.73 -9.59 -18.23
N ALA A 79 16.02 -10.74 -18.85
CA ALA A 79 15.62 -11.02 -20.24
C ALA A 79 14.09 -10.97 -20.48
N GLY A 80 13.28 -11.16 -19.43
CA GLY A 80 11.82 -11.11 -19.52
C GLY A 80 11.21 -9.73 -19.32
N LEU A 81 12.01 -8.68 -19.10
CA LEU A 81 11.54 -7.33 -18.77
C LEU A 81 11.41 -6.38 -19.97
N GLY A 82 11.72 -6.85 -21.18
CA GLY A 82 11.72 -6.05 -22.40
C GLY A 82 12.99 -5.24 -22.60
N ALA A 83 12.99 -4.40 -23.64
CA ALA A 83 14.12 -3.54 -23.98
C ALA A 83 14.16 -2.27 -23.12
N GLY A 84 15.36 -1.72 -22.95
CA GLY A 84 15.59 -0.47 -22.23
C GLY A 84 16.08 -0.66 -20.78
N PRO A 85 16.23 0.44 -20.03
CA PRO A 85 16.72 0.40 -18.66
C PRO A 85 15.74 -0.32 -17.72
N VAL A 86 16.26 -1.20 -16.87
CA VAL A 86 15.47 -1.86 -15.82
C VAL A 86 15.43 -0.94 -14.60
N THR A 87 14.24 -0.45 -14.26
CA THR A 87 14.03 0.39 -13.08
C THR A 87 13.72 -0.45 -11.86
N VAL A 88 14.34 -0.12 -10.72
CA VAL A 88 14.13 -0.83 -9.45
C VAL A 88 13.84 0.18 -8.34
N ARG A 89 12.72 0.01 -7.65
CA ARG A 89 12.26 0.85 -6.52
C ARG A 89 11.86 0.00 -5.31
N PRO A 90 11.90 0.57 -4.09
CA PRO A 90 11.27 -0.05 -2.92
C PRO A 90 9.76 -0.27 -3.14
N LEU A 91 9.16 -1.14 -2.33
CA LEU A 91 7.71 -1.30 -2.27
C LEU A 91 7.02 0.03 -1.93
N TYR A 92 5.86 0.30 -2.53
CA TYR A 92 5.05 1.46 -2.23
C TYR A 92 4.32 1.32 -0.89
N HIS A 93 3.93 2.46 -0.33
CA HIS A 93 3.11 2.54 0.89
C HIS A 93 3.74 1.95 2.17
N PHE A 94 5.05 1.68 2.13
CA PHE A 94 5.84 1.35 3.30
C PHE A 94 6.83 2.49 3.60
N PRO A 95 7.11 2.77 4.89
CA PRO A 95 8.19 3.69 5.26
C PRO A 95 9.54 3.19 4.71
N LEU A 96 10.36 4.10 4.19
CA LEU A 96 11.71 3.78 3.72
C LEU A 96 12.69 3.70 4.89
N LEU A 97 13.56 2.69 4.87
CA LEU A 97 14.68 2.57 5.80
C LEU A 97 16.00 2.96 5.14
N ARG A 98 16.26 2.45 3.94
CA ARG A 98 17.41 2.79 3.09
C ARG A 98 17.28 2.15 1.71
N ASP A 99 17.54 2.90 0.65
CA ASP A 99 17.52 2.43 -0.74
C ASP A 99 16.25 1.63 -1.07
N LEU A 100 16.38 0.31 -1.27
CA LEU A 100 15.27 -0.60 -1.60
C LEU A 100 14.68 -1.29 -0.35
N VAL A 101 15.19 -0.98 0.84
CA VAL A 101 14.74 -1.53 2.12
C VAL A 101 13.60 -0.67 2.69
N VAL A 102 12.47 -1.32 2.93
CA VAL A 102 11.30 -0.73 3.59
C VAL A 102 11.09 -1.31 4.98
N ASP A 103 10.39 -0.56 5.83
CA ASP A 103 9.91 -1.04 7.12
C ASP A 103 8.66 -1.90 6.94
N MET A 104 8.74 -3.15 7.42
CA MET A 104 7.64 -4.13 7.36
C MET A 104 6.78 -4.13 8.64
N ALA A 105 7.11 -3.32 9.66
CA ALA A 105 6.29 -3.22 10.87
C ALA A 105 4.81 -2.89 10.57
N PRO A 106 4.47 -2.00 9.61
CA PRO A 106 3.06 -1.77 9.24
C PRO A 106 2.36 -3.01 8.70
N PHE A 107 3.06 -3.92 8.00
CA PHE A 107 2.47 -5.18 7.55
C PHE A 107 2.06 -6.04 8.75
N VAL A 108 2.98 -6.22 9.71
CA VAL A 108 2.74 -7.04 10.91
C VAL A 108 1.63 -6.44 11.75
N GLU A 109 1.63 -5.13 11.94
CA GLU A 109 0.62 -4.42 12.70
C GLU A 109 -0.79 -4.60 12.11
N ARG A 110 -0.93 -4.50 10.78
CA ARG A 110 -2.20 -4.79 10.09
C ARG A 110 -2.70 -6.22 10.34
N MET A 111 -1.79 -7.20 10.38
CA MET A 111 -2.14 -8.59 10.72
C MET A 111 -2.61 -8.73 12.17
N ARG A 112 -1.95 -8.04 13.11
CA ARG A 112 -2.32 -8.06 14.54
C ARG A 112 -3.68 -7.42 14.78
N ARG A 113 -3.98 -6.29 14.13
CA ARG A 113 -5.26 -5.57 14.28
C ARG A 113 -6.47 -6.41 13.96
N VAL A 114 -6.37 -7.32 13.01
CA VAL A 114 -7.47 -8.22 12.62
C VAL A 114 -7.39 -9.58 13.31
N ASP A 115 -6.59 -9.73 14.37
CA ASP A 115 -6.38 -10.99 15.09
C ASP A 115 -6.13 -12.16 14.12
N ALA A 116 -5.15 -12.00 13.22
CA ALA A 116 -4.81 -12.94 12.15
C ALA A 116 -4.13 -14.24 12.63
N VAL A 117 -4.42 -14.66 13.86
CA VAL A 117 -3.87 -15.81 14.56
C VAL A 117 -4.92 -16.91 14.63
N PHE A 118 -4.51 -18.16 14.38
CA PHE A 118 -5.38 -19.31 14.54
C PHE A 118 -5.60 -19.60 16.03
N ARG A 119 -6.86 -19.76 16.44
CA ARG A 119 -7.28 -20.08 17.80
C ARG A 119 -8.08 -21.39 17.74
N PRO A 120 -7.51 -22.52 18.21
CA PRO A 120 -8.21 -23.79 18.21
C PRO A 120 -9.57 -23.69 18.93
N ARG A 121 -10.59 -24.39 18.43
CA ARG A 121 -11.85 -24.56 19.17
C ARG A 121 -11.60 -25.28 20.50
N ALA A 122 -12.43 -24.98 21.50
CA ALA A 122 -12.31 -25.55 22.84
C ALA A 122 -12.51 -27.08 22.88
N ASP A 123 -13.30 -27.63 21.95
CA ASP A 123 -13.53 -29.08 21.81
C ASP A 123 -12.35 -29.80 21.11
N ALA A 124 -11.37 -29.06 20.58
CA ALA A 124 -10.25 -29.62 19.83
C ALA A 124 -9.21 -30.37 20.69
N GLY A 125 -9.34 -30.34 22.02
CA GLY A 125 -8.46 -31.00 22.99
C GLY A 125 -9.18 -31.88 24.02
N ALA A 126 -10.49 -32.13 23.87
CA ALA A 126 -11.25 -32.94 24.83
C ALA A 126 -10.92 -34.45 24.76
N THR A 127 -10.15 -34.89 23.76
CA THR A 127 -9.77 -36.28 23.54
C THR A 127 -8.30 -36.53 23.84
N ARG A 128 -8.01 -36.69 25.14
CA ARG A 128 -6.78 -37.23 25.79
C ARG A 128 -5.70 -36.22 26.21
N GLY A 129 -5.00 -36.61 27.28
CA GLY A 129 -4.24 -35.77 28.21
C GLY A 129 -3.01 -35.02 27.66
N PRO A 130 -2.17 -34.48 28.56
CA PRO A 130 -1.08 -33.57 28.20
C PRO A 130 -0.10 -34.23 27.22
N GLY A 131 0.08 -33.64 26.03
CA GLY A 131 1.02 -34.13 25.01
C GLY A 131 0.39 -34.93 23.86
N ALA A 132 -0.91 -35.22 23.90
CA ALA A 132 -1.62 -35.78 22.76
C ALA A 132 -1.93 -34.66 21.74
N VAL A 133 -1.11 -34.51 20.70
CA VAL A 133 -1.51 -33.76 19.51
C VAL A 133 -2.48 -34.66 18.74
N ALA A 134 -3.77 -34.61 19.10
CA ALA A 134 -4.79 -35.08 18.17
C ALA A 134 -4.58 -34.29 16.87
N PRO A 135 -4.53 -34.93 15.69
CA PRO A 135 -4.63 -34.17 14.46
C PRO A 135 -5.90 -33.33 14.61
N HIS A 136 -5.79 -32.00 14.50
CA HIS A 136 -6.95 -31.15 14.26
C HIS A 136 -7.47 -31.49 12.86
N ALA A 137 -7.97 -32.72 12.73
CA ALA A 137 -8.47 -33.33 11.52
C ALA A 137 -9.78 -32.64 11.21
N VAL A 138 -9.88 -32.15 9.99
CA VAL A 138 -11.13 -31.57 9.52
C VAL A 138 -12.14 -32.69 9.39
N PRO A 139 -13.26 -32.66 10.12
CA PRO A 139 -14.33 -33.65 9.94
C PRO A 139 -14.74 -33.72 8.47
N ARG A 140 -15.07 -34.92 7.96
CA ARG A 140 -15.42 -35.11 6.54
C ARG A 140 -16.55 -34.19 6.08
N ALA A 141 -17.51 -33.91 6.95
CA ALA A 141 -18.62 -32.99 6.71
C ALA A 141 -18.17 -31.53 6.47
N GLU A 142 -17.02 -31.14 7.03
CA GLU A 142 -16.48 -29.77 6.99
C GLU A 142 -15.31 -29.64 5.99
N ALA A 143 -14.95 -30.74 5.32
CA ALA A 143 -13.88 -30.78 4.33
C ALA A 143 -14.10 -29.82 3.16
N ALA A 144 -15.36 -29.55 2.79
CA ALA A 144 -15.68 -28.60 1.73
C ALA A 144 -15.29 -27.15 2.09
N ALA A 145 -15.58 -26.72 3.33
CA ALA A 145 -15.20 -25.39 3.80
C ALA A 145 -13.68 -25.24 3.89
N ARG A 146 -12.97 -26.29 4.33
CA ARG A 146 -11.50 -26.32 4.33
C ARG A 146 -10.94 -26.25 2.91
N ARG A 147 -11.46 -27.05 1.96
CA ARG A 147 -11.01 -27.02 0.57
C ARG A 147 -11.20 -25.65 -0.08
N GLU A 148 -12.23 -24.89 0.32
CA GLU A 148 -12.47 -23.54 -0.18
C GLU A 148 -11.31 -22.58 0.13
N ILE A 149 -10.64 -22.75 1.29
CA ILE A 149 -9.55 -21.86 1.72
C ILE A 149 -8.16 -22.33 1.29
N ASP A 150 -7.99 -23.54 0.78
CA ASP A 150 -6.67 -24.08 0.40
C ASP A 150 -5.97 -23.20 -0.66
N ALA A 151 -6.72 -22.55 -1.55
CA ALA A 151 -6.19 -21.60 -2.53
C ALA A 151 -5.75 -20.25 -1.93
N ALA A 152 -5.93 -20.03 -0.61
CA ALA A 152 -5.69 -18.75 0.07
C ALA A 152 -4.73 -18.85 1.26
N ILE A 153 -4.29 -20.04 1.68
CA ILE A 153 -3.46 -20.23 2.89
C ILE A 153 -1.96 -19.98 2.68
N GLU A 154 -1.45 -20.06 1.45
CA GLU A 154 -0.01 -20.01 1.12
C GLU A 154 0.57 -18.58 1.09
N CYS A 155 0.01 -17.66 1.89
CA CYS A 155 0.51 -16.29 1.96
C CYS A 155 1.86 -16.24 2.69
N ILE A 156 2.90 -15.82 1.99
CA ILE A 156 4.28 -15.75 2.51
C ILE A 156 4.67 -14.40 3.12
N GLY A 157 3.72 -13.46 3.23
CA GLY A 157 3.98 -12.15 3.86
C GLY A 157 4.91 -11.21 3.07
N CYS A 158 4.95 -11.31 1.74
CA CYS A 158 5.87 -10.50 0.91
C CYS A 158 5.50 -9.01 0.76
N GLY A 159 4.30 -8.57 1.18
CA GLY A 159 3.87 -7.17 1.14
C GLY A 159 3.49 -6.61 -0.24
N MET A 160 3.69 -7.35 -1.35
CA MET A 160 3.39 -6.87 -2.71
C MET A 160 1.93 -6.41 -2.90
N CYS A 161 0.98 -7.13 -2.31
CA CYS A 161 -0.43 -6.76 -2.38
C CYS A 161 -0.78 -5.47 -1.63
N LEU A 162 0.01 -5.09 -0.62
CA LEU A 162 -0.14 -3.82 0.07
C LEU A 162 0.47 -2.69 -0.76
N SER A 163 1.65 -2.93 -1.35
CA SER A 163 2.30 -1.99 -2.28
C SER A 163 1.41 -1.63 -3.47
N ALA A 164 0.75 -2.63 -4.07
CA ALA A 164 -0.09 -2.41 -5.26
C ALA A 164 -1.48 -1.82 -4.95
N CYS A 165 -1.91 -1.78 -3.68
CA CYS A 165 -3.27 -1.43 -3.31
C CYS A 165 -3.37 0.06 -2.99
N THR A 166 -4.04 0.81 -3.86
CA THR A 166 -4.21 2.27 -3.66
C THR A 166 -5.02 2.61 -2.40
N ILE A 167 -5.91 1.71 -1.94
CA ILE A 167 -6.66 1.90 -0.68
C ILE A 167 -5.71 1.81 0.52
N VAL A 168 -4.68 0.96 0.49
CA VAL A 168 -3.65 0.93 1.53
C VAL A 168 -2.85 2.23 1.53
N GLY A 169 -2.57 2.77 0.34
CA GLY A 169 -1.92 4.07 0.19
C GLY A 169 -2.74 5.25 0.69
N ALA A 170 -4.06 5.23 0.44
CA ALA A 170 -4.98 6.31 0.82
C ALA A 170 -5.47 6.23 2.27
N ASN A 171 -5.57 5.02 2.84
CA ASN A 171 -6.11 4.81 4.18
C ASN A 171 -5.15 3.95 5.03
N PRO A 172 -4.36 4.57 5.92
CA PRO A 172 -3.48 3.85 6.84
C PRO A 172 -4.20 2.90 7.80
N ARG A 173 -5.51 3.08 8.05
CA ARG A 173 -6.31 2.19 8.91
C ARG A 173 -6.81 0.94 8.18
N PHE A 174 -6.85 0.94 6.85
CA PHE A 174 -7.33 -0.20 6.08
C PHE A 174 -6.45 -1.45 6.29
N PRO A 175 -6.97 -2.59 6.79
CA PRO A 175 -6.14 -3.77 7.08
C PRO A 175 -5.32 -4.28 5.88
N GLY A 176 -5.83 -4.06 4.66
CA GLY A 176 -5.13 -4.44 3.45
C GLY A 176 -5.38 -5.89 3.02
N PRO A 177 -4.97 -6.26 1.79
CA PRO A 177 -5.37 -7.52 1.20
C PRO A 177 -4.83 -8.76 1.92
N ALA A 178 -3.57 -8.74 2.38
CA ALA A 178 -2.99 -9.88 3.09
C ALA A 178 -3.71 -10.21 4.40
N ALA A 179 -4.04 -9.17 5.19
CA ALA A 179 -4.75 -9.32 6.45
C ALA A 179 -6.17 -9.85 6.23
N LEU A 180 -6.92 -9.27 5.29
CA LEU A 180 -8.27 -9.72 4.98
C LEU A 180 -8.31 -11.12 4.34
N ASN A 181 -7.31 -11.48 3.53
CA ASN A 181 -7.14 -12.85 3.03
C ASN A 181 -6.95 -13.83 4.19
N ARG A 182 -6.10 -13.47 5.17
CA ARG A 182 -5.89 -14.32 6.35
C ARG A 182 -7.17 -14.45 7.18
N VAL A 183 -7.90 -13.36 7.40
CA VAL A 183 -9.21 -13.39 8.08
C VAL A 183 -10.19 -14.31 7.35
N PHE A 184 -10.24 -14.26 6.02
CA PHE A 184 -11.04 -15.19 5.22
C PHE A 184 -10.67 -16.65 5.50
N THR A 185 -9.37 -17.00 5.47
CA THR A 185 -8.95 -18.37 5.76
C THR A 185 -9.36 -18.83 7.16
N LEU A 186 -9.25 -17.97 8.17
CA LEU A 186 -9.64 -18.29 9.54
C LEU A 186 -11.17 -18.37 9.72
N ALA A 187 -11.92 -17.51 9.04
CA ALA A 187 -13.38 -17.46 9.13
C ALA A 187 -14.06 -18.72 8.56
N LEU A 188 -13.41 -19.41 7.62
CA LEU A 188 -13.90 -20.66 7.05
C LEU A 188 -13.14 -21.90 7.57
N ASP A 189 -12.09 -21.75 8.38
CA ASP A 189 -11.41 -22.90 8.95
C ASP A 189 -12.31 -23.53 10.04
N PRO A 190 -12.76 -24.78 9.86
CA PRO A 190 -13.61 -25.44 10.84
C PRO A 190 -12.93 -25.68 12.18
N ARG A 191 -11.61 -25.51 12.28
CA ARG A 191 -10.86 -25.75 13.52
C ARG A 191 -10.75 -24.48 14.37
N GLU A 192 -11.20 -23.33 13.84
CA GLU A 192 -11.12 -22.02 14.47
C GLU A 192 -12.26 -21.79 15.47
N GLY A 193 -11.94 -21.31 16.67
CA GLY A 193 -12.88 -20.94 17.73
C GLY A 193 -12.95 -19.44 18.01
N GLY A 194 -11.86 -18.69 17.81
CA GLY A 194 -11.77 -17.27 18.19
C GLY A 194 -12.27 -16.32 17.10
N THR A 195 -13.58 -16.28 16.87
CA THR A 195 -14.16 -15.60 15.68
C THR A 195 -14.71 -14.20 15.95
N GLU A 196 -15.26 -13.91 17.13
CA GLU A 196 -16.01 -12.66 17.37
C GLU A 196 -15.16 -11.39 17.32
N GLY A 197 -14.04 -11.35 18.04
CA GLY A 197 -13.15 -10.18 18.05
C GLY A 197 -12.61 -9.85 16.65
N ARG A 198 -12.34 -10.89 15.85
CA ARG A 198 -11.91 -10.75 14.44
C ARG A 198 -13.00 -10.14 13.57
N TRP A 199 -14.25 -10.58 13.72
CA TRP A 199 -15.37 -10.00 13.00
C TRP A 199 -15.58 -8.53 13.36
N LEU A 200 -15.50 -8.17 14.64
CA LEU A 200 -15.58 -6.76 15.07
C LEU A 200 -14.48 -5.92 14.41
N ALA A 201 -13.24 -6.41 14.40
CA ALA A 201 -12.11 -5.69 13.81
C ALA A 201 -12.23 -5.48 12.28
N VAL A 202 -12.86 -6.41 11.55
CA VAL A 202 -13.01 -6.28 10.09
C VAL A 202 -14.34 -5.65 9.66
N LEU A 203 -15.35 -5.58 10.53
CA LEU A 203 -16.62 -4.92 10.22
C LEU A 203 -16.60 -3.41 10.50
N ASP A 204 -15.51 -2.90 11.06
CA ASP A 204 -15.20 -1.47 11.17
C ASP A 204 -15.25 -0.75 9.81
N ASP A 205 -15.54 0.55 9.82
CA ASP A 205 -15.70 1.40 8.62
C ASP A 205 -14.43 1.44 7.76
N ASP A 206 -13.25 1.36 8.37
CA ASP A 206 -11.97 1.28 7.65
C ASP A 206 -11.57 -0.16 7.33
N GLY A 207 -12.33 -1.16 7.78
CA GLY A 207 -12.04 -2.57 7.62
C GLY A 207 -12.43 -3.14 6.25
N LEU A 208 -13.17 -4.24 6.29
CA LEU A 208 -13.67 -4.96 5.14
C LEU A 208 -14.52 -4.13 4.16
N PRO A 209 -15.40 -3.21 4.61
CA PRO A 209 -16.20 -2.37 3.71
C PRO A 209 -15.33 -1.47 2.82
N ARG A 210 -14.14 -1.08 3.29
CA ARG A 210 -13.30 -0.09 2.61
C ARG A 210 -12.67 -0.57 1.30
N CYS A 211 -12.59 -1.88 1.06
CA CYS A 211 -12.03 -2.42 -0.17
C CYS A 211 -12.89 -2.07 -1.41
N HIS A 212 -12.29 -1.52 -2.46
CA HIS A 212 -13.02 -1.13 -3.68
C HIS A 212 -12.93 -2.15 -4.81
N GLY A 213 -12.38 -3.34 -4.55
CA GLY A 213 -12.37 -4.42 -5.54
C GLY A 213 -11.49 -4.14 -6.76
N GLN A 214 -10.43 -3.34 -6.62
CA GLN A 214 -9.53 -2.94 -7.72
C GLN A 214 -8.77 -4.10 -8.38
N GLY A 215 -8.63 -5.26 -7.72
CA GLY A 215 -8.02 -6.45 -8.31
C GLY A 215 -6.49 -6.48 -8.32
N THR A 216 -5.80 -5.34 -8.20
CA THR A 216 -4.32 -5.26 -8.31
C THR A 216 -3.59 -6.19 -7.34
N CYS A 217 -4.12 -6.39 -6.12
CA CYS A 217 -3.56 -7.30 -5.14
C CYS A 217 -3.53 -8.78 -5.58
N THR A 218 -4.50 -9.20 -6.40
CA THR A 218 -4.51 -10.52 -7.04
C THR A 218 -3.48 -10.56 -8.17
N GLU A 219 -3.46 -9.54 -9.03
CA GLU A 219 -2.56 -9.49 -10.19
C GLU A 219 -1.07 -9.51 -9.85
N VAL A 220 -0.70 -9.00 -8.67
CA VAL A 220 0.69 -8.97 -8.20
C VAL A 220 1.02 -10.12 -7.27
N CYS A 221 0.05 -10.96 -6.86
CA CYS A 221 0.33 -12.02 -5.91
C CYS A 221 1.26 -13.08 -6.55
N PRO A 222 2.49 -13.23 -6.06
CA PRO A 222 3.46 -14.11 -6.71
C PRO A 222 3.22 -15.59 -6.40
N MET A 223 2.41 -15.88 -5.38
CA MET A 223 1.95 -17.22 -5.02
C MET A 223 0.66 -17.62 -5.76
N GLY A 224 0.13 -16.75 -6.63
CA GLY A 224 -1.12 -17.02 -7.35
C GLY A 224 -2.37 -16.99 -6.47
N LEU A 225 -2.29 -16.42 -5.26
CA LEU A 225 -3.48 -16.24 -4.42
C LEU A 225 -4.39 -15.17 -5.02
N GLU A 226 -5.67 -15.27 -4.73
CA GLU A 226 -6.69 -14.31 -5.13
C GLU A 226 -7.26 -13.52 -3.94
N PRO A 227 -6.52 -12.60 -3.29
CA PRO A 227 -7.04 -11.83 -2.16
C PRO A 227 -8.35 -11.10 -2.47
N THR A 228 -8.55 -10.64 -3.71
CA THR A 228 -9.82 -10.02 -4.14
C THR A 228 -10.99 -10.98 -3.96
N ARG A 229 -10.84 -12.24 -4.38
CA ARG A 229 -11.87 -13.28 -4.23
C ARG A 229 -12.12 -13.59 -2.76
N SER A 230 -11.06 -13.71 -1.97
CA SER A 230 -11.15 -13.92 -0.52
C SER A 230 -11.89 -12.78 0.17
N ILE A 231 -11.64 -11.53 -0.20
CA ILE A 231 -12.32 -10.35 0.35
C ILE A 231 -13.80 -10.32 -0.05
N VAL A 232 -14.13 -10.60 -1.31
CA VAL A 232 -15.52 -10.69 -1.78
C VAL A 232 -16.26 -11.79 -1.02
N ARG A 233 -15.62 -12.95 -0.86
CA ARG A 233 -16.22 -14.06 -0.11
C ARG A 233 -16.40 -13.72 1.36
N LEU A 234 -15.42 -13.06 1.98
CA LEU A 234 -15.52 -12.57 3.35
C LEU A 234 -16.68 -11.57 3.53
N ARG A 235 -16.95 -10.71 2.53
CA ARG A 235 -18.13 -9.84 2.52
C ARG A 235 -19.44 -10.62 2.49
N GLN A 236 -19.52 -11.66 1.67
CA GLN A 236 -20.72 -12.51 1.64
C GLN A 236 -20.97 -13.17 3.00
N LEU A 237 -19.91 -13.64 3.67
CA LEU A 237 -19.99 -14.21 5.02
C LEU A 237 -20.42 -13.15 6.05
N ALA A 238 -19.85 -11.94 6.00
CA ALA A 238 -20.27 -10.80 6.82
C ALA A 238 -21.76 -10.48 6.63
N THR A 239 -22.22 -10.35 5.39
CA THR A 239 -23.64 -10.06 5.08
C THR A 239 -24.57 -11.16 5.59
N ARG A 240 -24.22 -12.44 5.37
CA ARG A 240 -25.01 -13.58 5.90
C ARG A 240 -25.05 -13.59 7.42
N ARG A 241 -23.93 -13.30 8.08
CA ARG A 241 -23.84 -13.19 9.53
C ARG A 241 -24.77 -12.10 10.04
N LEU A 242 -24.73 -10.91 9.43
CA LEU A 242 -25.63 -9.81 9.78
C LEU A 242 -27.10 -10.20 9.54
N LEU A 243 -27.44 -10.84 8.42
CA LEU A 243 -28.82 -11.27 8.08
C LEU A 243 -29.38 -12.34 9.02
N ARG A 244 -28.53 -13.18 9.61
CA ARG A 244 -28.94 -14.23 10.56
C ARG A 244 -29.18 -13.71 11.98
N LEU A 245 -28.78 -12.47 12.28
CA LEU A 245 -29.15 -11.82 13.53
C LEU A 245 -30.62 -11.37 13.41
N GLY A 246 -31.46 -11.78 14.37
CA GLY A 246 -32.81 -11.21 14.48
C GLY A 246 -32.76 -9.69 14.63
N ALA A 247 -33.78 -8.97 14.17
CA ALA A 247 -33.83 -7.50 14.17
C ALA A 247 -33.27 -6.80 15.44
N PRO A 248 -33.61 -7.21 16.68
CA PRO A 248 -33.06 -6.59 17.88
C PRO A 248 -31.57 -6.87 18.10
N ALA A 249 -31.10 -8.08 17.81
CA ALA A 249 -29.67 -8.45 17.91
C ALA A 249 -28.83 -7.72 16.84
N ARG A 250 -29.44 -7.45 15.68
CA ARG A 250 -28.84 -6.69 14.59
C ARG A 250 -28.63 -5.23 14.97
N ALA A 251 -29.66 -4.60 15.57
CA ALA A 251 -29.57 -3.23 16.10
C ALA A 251 -28.55 -3.12 17.24
N LEU A 252 -28.50 -4.13 18.12
CA LEU A 252 -27.52 -4.17 19.22
C LEU A 252 -26.09 -4.32 18.71
N VAL A 253 -25.82 -5.14 17.69
CA VAL A 253 -24.48 -5.26 17.08
C VAL A 253 -24.08 -3.98 16.38
N VAL A 254 -24.99 -3.31 15.66
CA VAL A 254 -24.72 -2.00 15.06
C VAL A 254 -24.43 -0.95 16.14
N ALA A 255 -25.21 -0.93 17.22
CA ALA A 255 -25.02 -0.01 18.34
C ALA A 255 -23.71 -0.31 19.12
N LEU A 256 -23.34 -1.58 19.31
CA LEU A 256 -22.07 -1.96 19.92
C LEU A 256 -20.90 -1.60 19.01
N LEU A 257 -20.95 -1.88 17.71
CA LEU A 257 -19.90 -1.47 16.77
C LEU A 257 -19.70 0.06 16.83
N ALA A 258 -20.78 0.84 16.92
CA ALA A 258 -20.72 2.28 17.10
C ALA A 258 -20.17 2.70 18.48
N ALA A 259 -20.42 1.93 19.55
CA ALA A 259 -19.99 2.23 20.91
C ALA A 259 -18.55 1.77 21.23
N VAL A 260 -18.06 0.69 20.60
CA VAL A 260 -16.67 0.21 20.74
C VAL A 260 -15.75 0.81 19.67
N ALA A 261 -16.30 1.58 18.72
CA ALA A 261 -15.55 2.55 17.94
C ALA A 261 -15.10 3.72 18.86
N THR A 262 -14.35 3.42 19.92
CA THR A 262 -13.52 4.42 20.55
C THR A 262 -12.61 4.98 19.46
N PRO A 263 -12.54 6.30 19.26
CA PRO A 263 -11.46 6.86 18.48
C PRO A 263 -10.18 6.46 19.22
N ILE A 264 -9.49 5.44 18.71
CA ILE A 264 -8.11 5.20 19.10
C ILE A 264 -7.44 6.51 18.73
N ALA A 265 -7.06 7.28 19.75
CA ALA A 265 -6.31 8.50 19.57
C ALA A 265 -5.18 8.15 18.61
N ALA A 266 -5.25 8.69 17.40
CA ALA A 266 -4.19 8.51 16.43
C ALA A 266 -2.90 8.87 17.18
N PRO A 267 -1.87 8.00 17.23
CA PRO A 267 -0.59 8.43 17.76
C PRO A 267 -0.28 9.72 17.02
N ALA A 268 0.01 10.80 17.76
CA ALA A 268 0.14 12.14 17.22
C ALA A 268 1.00 12.08 15.96
N GLN A 269 0.32 12.00 14.81
CA GLN A 269 0.95 12.04 13.52
C GLN A 269 1.27 13.51 13.43
N THR A 270 2.52 13.87 13.76
CA THR A 270 3.11 15.10 13.26
C THR A 270 2.87 15.06 11.76
N ALA A 271 1.87 15.79 11.30
CA ALA A 271 1.40 15.77 9.94
C ALA A 271 2.56 16.24 9.07
N ARG A 272 3.28 15.28 8.48
CA ARG A 272 4.16 15.58 7.36
C ARG A 272 3.27 15.51 6.13
N PRO A 273 3.12 16.60 5.36
CA PRO A 273 2.31 16.57 4.17
C PRO A 273 2.95 15.59 3.18
N HIS A 274 2.21 14.55 2.81
CA HIS A 274 2.56 13.65 1.72
C HIS A 274 1.60 13.91 0.57
N VAL A 275 2.15 14.26 -0.61
CA VAL A 275 1.41 14.35 -1.86
C VAL A 275 2.03 13.37 -2.85
N ILE A 276 1.17 12.61 -3.54
CA ILE A 276 1.53 11.69 -4.62
C ILE A 276 1.10 12.35 -5.95
N LEU A 277 2.04 12.55 -6.87
CA LEU A 277 1.74 12.95 -8.25
C LEU A 277 1.96 11.75 -9.18
N ALA A 278 0.98 11.46 -10.03
CA ALA A 278 1.09 10.51 -11.14
C ALA A 278 1.18 11.29 -12.48
N PRO A 279 2.01 10.86 -13.45
CA PRO A 279 2.08 11.50 -14.76
C PRO A 279 0.78 11.27 -15.56
N ALA A 280 0.29 12.31 -16.23
CA ALA A 280 -0.78 12.18 -17.21
C ALA A 280 -0.23 11.62 -18.53
N PRO A 281 -1.01 10.79 -19.27
CA PRO A 281 -0.70 10.47 -20.65
C PRO A 281 -0.78 11.73 -21.51
N ASP A 282 0.07 11.82 -22.52
CA ASP A 282 0.28 13.01 -23.34
C ASP A 282 -1.03 13.57 -23.92
N GLY A 283 -1.33 14.85 -23.64
CA GLY A 283 -2.28 15.65 -24.43
C GLY A 283 -3.56 16.17 -23.77
N ALA A 284 -3.80 16.03 -22.47
CA ALA A 284 -5.05 16.50 -21.84
C ALA A 284 -4.92 17.83 -21.05
N ALA A 285 -6.03 18.59 -21.04
CA ALA A 285 -6.31 19.93 -20.51
C ALA A 285 -5.82 20.25 -19.06
N PRO A 286 -5.77 21.54 -18.66
CA PRO A 286 -5.42 21.93 -17.29
C PRO A 286 -6.36 21.27 -16.27
N TRP A 287 -5.71 20.67 -15.29
CA TRP A 287 -6.24 19.88 -14.19
C TRP A 287 -7.10 20.73 -13.24
N SER A 288 -8.24 20.18 -12.80
CA SER A 288 -9.03 20.68 -11.67
C SER A 288 -8.91 19.68 -10.51
N LEU A 289 -8.34 20.11 -9.38
CA LEU A 289 -8.15 19.29 -8.18
C LEU A 289 -9.36 19.49 -7.26
N ALA A 290 -10.32 18.56 -7.28
CA ALA A 290 -11.40 18.55 -6.31
C ALA A 290 -10.89 17.96 -4.99
N THR A 291 -10.88 18.75 -3.91
CA THR A 291 -10.54 18.27 -2.56
C THR A 291 -11.79 18.29 -1.69
N GLU A 292 -12.24 17.12 -1.23
CA GLU A 292 -13.18 17.01 -0.11
C GLU A 292 -12.34 17.04 1.17
N ASP A 293 -12.35 18.20 1.83
CA ASP A 293 -11.87 18.44 3.19
C ASP A 293 -10.43 18.00 3.55
N ARG A 294 -9.46 18.90 3.32
CA ARG A 294 -8.40 19.33 4.31
C ARG A 294 -7.31 20.22 3.68
N ARG A 295 -7.50 21.54 3.85
CA ARG A 295 -6.56 22.67 4.12
C ARG A 295 -5.22 22.89 3.39
N ALA A 296 -4.63 22.00 2.60
CA ALA A 296 -3.38 22.35 1.88
C ALA A 296 -3.14 21.55 0.58
N THR A 297 -2.65 22.24 -0.45
CA THR A 297 -2.21 21.65 -1.73
C THR A 297 -0.75 22.04 -1.98
N VAL A 298 0.18 21.13 -1.70
CA VAL A 298 1.62 21.37 -1.98
C VAL A 298 1.91 20.98 -3.42
N VAL A 299 2.46 21.91 -4.20
CA VAL A 299 2.88 21.70 -5.59
C VAL A 299 4.39 21.50 -5.61
N ALA A 300 4.83 20.23 -5.62
CA ALA A 300 6.23 19.86 -5.62
C ALA A 300 6.65 19.15 -6.92
N GLY A 301 7.85 19.45 -7.43
CA GLY A 301 8.47 18.69 -8.52
C GLY A 301 7.91 18.94 -9.93
N LEU A 302 7.50 20.18 -10.24
CA LEU A 302 7.10 20.55 -11.60
C LEU A 302 8.31 20.42 -12.55
N PRO A 303 8.28 19.56 -13.57
CA PRO A 303 9.33 19.55 -14.59
C PRO A 303 9.39 20.91 -15.29
N GLU A 304 10.56 21.55 -15.29
CA GLU A 304 10.81 22.69 -16.17
C GLU A 304 10.61 22.24 -17.64
N PRO A 305 9.93 23.03 -18.50
CA PRO A 305 9.51 24.42 -18.32
C PRO A 305 7.99 24.61 -18.23
N ARG A 306 7.23 23.65 -17.67
CA ARG A 306 5.75 23.72 -17.72
C ARG A 306 5.19 24.68 -16.66
N ARG A 307 4.24 25.53 -17.06
CA ARG A 307 3.38 26.33 -16.17
C ARG A 307 2.12 25.52 -15.86
N TYR A 308 1.69 25.56 -14.61
CA TYR A 308 0.61 24.74 -14.07
C TYR A 308 -0.43 25.65 -13.42
N ARG A 309 -1.72 25.44 -13.67
CA ARG A 309 -2.79 26.25 -13.07
C ARG A 309 -3.49 25.50 -11.95
N VAL A 310 -3.31 25.95 -10.71
CA VAL A 310 -4.02 25.44 -9.53
C VAL A 310 -5.31 26.24 -9.38
N CYS A 311 -6.45 25.57 -9.25
CA CYS A 311 -7.71 26.21 -8.85
C CYS A 311 -8.21 25.56 -7.57
N ASN A 312 -8.56 26.38 -6.58
CA ASN A 312 -9.36 25.96 -5.44
C ASN A 312 -10.83 26.11 -5.83
N ASP A 313 -11.58 25.01 -5.89
CA ASP A 313 -13.01 25.04 -6.22
C ASP A 313 -13.91 24.99 -4.96
N SER A 314 -13.30 24.93 -3.77
CA SER A 314 -13.96 24.89 -2.47
C SER A 314 -14.22 26.29 -1.90
N THR A 315 -15.07 26.36 -0.87
CA THR A 315 -15.27 27.59 -0.07
C THR A 315 -14.22 27.74 1.04
N ALA A 316 -13.39 26.71 1.27
CA ALA A 316 -12.32 26.72 2.26
C ALA A 316 -11.06 27.41 1.74
N THR A 317 -10.20 27.89 2.65
CA THR A 317 -8.88 28.41 2.28
C THR A 317 -7.89 27.26 2.09
N VAL A 318 -7.13 27.28 1.00
CA VAL A 318 -6.14 26.25 0.66
C VAL A 318 -4.76 26.90 0.53
N THR A 319 -3.76 26.36 1.22
CA THR A 319 -2.38 26.84 1.09
C THR A 319 -1.65 26.12 -0.06
N VAL A 320 -1.05 26.89 -0.97
CA VAL A 320 -0.20 26.42 -2.07
C VAL A 320 1.27 26.64 -1.73
N VAL A 321 2.05 25.56 -1.70
CA VAL A 321 3.48 25.60 -1.34
C VAL A 321 4.31 25.05 -2.50
N LEU A 322 5.41 25.72 -2.84
CA LEU A 322 6.46 25.18 -3.71
C LEU A 322 7.47 24.40 -2.87
N ASP A 323 7.92 23.23 -3.34
CA ASP A 323 8.80 22.29 -2.60
C ASP A 323 10.04 22.94 -1.97
N THR A 324 10.55 24.00 -2.61
CA THR A 324 11.76 24.71 -2.21
C THR A 324 11.50 25.99 -1.39
N ALA A 325 10.23 26.32 -1.11
CA ALA A 325 9.84 27.51 -0.36
C ALA A 325 9.50 27.20 1.10
N ALA A 326 10.03 28.00 2.02
CA ALA A 326 9.69 27.92 3.44
C ALA A 326 8.27 28.46 3.77
N GLN A 327 7.64 29.17 2.84
CA GLN A 327 6.32 29.81 3.01
C GLN A 327 5.38 29.42 1.86
N GLY A 328 4.11 29.21 2.20
CA GLY A 328 3.04 28.93 1.23
C GLY A 328 2.15 30.15 0.99
N LEU A 329 1.49 30.19 -0.18
CA LEU A 329 0.47 31.18 -0.51
C LEU A 329 -0.92 30.66 -0.11
N GLU A 330 -1.63 31.38 0.74
CA GLU A 330 -3.02 31.04 1.07
C GLU A 330 -3.99 31.50 -0.03
N LEU A 331 -4.85 30.59 -0.49
CA LEU A 331 -5.89 30.81 -1.50
C LEU A 331 -7.28 30.71 -0.86
N PRO A 332 -7.88 31.84 -0.46
CA PRO A 332 -9.22 31.85 0.12
C PRO A 332 -10.29 31.60 -0.95
N GLY A 333 -11.18 30.64 -0.66
CA GLY A 333 -12.36 30.36 -1.47
C GLY A 333 -12.04 29.95 -2.92
N ARG A 334 -12.95 30.28 -3.85
CA ARG A 334 -12.82 29.90 -5.26
C ARG A 334 -11.84 30.79 -6.02
N ALA A 335 -10.57 30.40 -6.05
CA ALA A 335 -9.48 31.18 -6.65
C ALA A 335 -8.47 30.30 -7.38
N CYS A 336 -7.84 30.85 -8.42
CA CYS A 336 -6.80 30.16 -9.19
C CYS A 336 -5.45 30.88 -9.17
N VAL A 337 -4.36 30.11 -9.20
CA VAL A 337 -2.99 30.58 -9.35
C VAL A 337 -2.25 29.80 -10.42
N ASP A 338 -1.36 30.49 -11.11
CA ASP A 338 -0.40 29.86 -12.03
C ASP A 338 0.92 29.64 -11.27
N VAL A 339 1.43 28.42 -11.34
CA VAL A 339 2.61 27.93 -10.65
C VAL A 339 3.64 27.45 -11.67
N SER A 340 4.88 27.89 -11.52
CA SER A 340 6.04 27.37 -12.25
C SER A 340 7.04 26.76 -11.27
N ALA A 341 8.12 26.16 -11.77
CA ALA A 341 9.20 25.63 -10.93
C ALA A 341 9.82 26.66 -9.96
N ARG A 342 9.64 27.98 -10.20
CA ARG A 342 10.31 29.04 -9.43
C ARG A 342 9.39 30.15 -8.93
N THR A 343 8.12 30.16 -9.31
CA THR A 343 7.25 31.32 -9.08
C THR A 343 5.79 30.93 -8.92
N ILE A 344 5.09 31.57 -7.99
CA ILE A 344 3.63 31.54 -7.87
C ILE A 344 3.08 32.91 -8.26
N THR A 345 2.19 32.95 -9.26
CA THR A 345 1.54 34.18 -9.75
C THR A 345 0.03 34.00 -9.72
N LEU A 346 -0.70 34.97 -9.14
CA LEU A 346 -2.15 34.91 -9.07
C LEU A 346 -2.77 35.16 -10.45
N SER A 347 -3.61 34.23 -10.94
CA SER A 347 -4.12 34.26 -12.31
C SER A 347 -5.55 34.81 -12.43
N GLN A 348 -6.35 34.78 -11.36
CA GLN A 348 -7.69 35.38 -11.32
C GLN A 348 -7.98 36.08 -9.98
N ARG A 349 -8.74 37.18 -10.05
CA ARG A 349 -9.01 38.09 -8.93
C ARG A 349 -10.01 37.46 -7.93
N ALA A 350 -9.59 37.29 -6.67
CA ALA A 350 -10.49 37.01 -5.55
C ALA A 350 -10.72 38.28 -4.71
N PRO A 351 -11.90 38.49 -4.10
CA PRO A 351 -12.15 39.62 -3.20
C PRO A 351 -11.21 39.57 -1.99
N GLY A 352 -10.49 40.65 -1.70
CA GLY A 352 -9.59 40.76 -0.53
C GLY A 352 -8.10 40.46 -0.79
N ILE A 353 -7.70 40.09 -2.01
CA ILE A 353 -6.29 39.91 -2.41
C ILE A 353 -5.89 41.08 -3.34
N PRO A 354 -4.75 41.75 -3.12
CA PRO A 354 -4.27 42.81 -4.02
C PRO A 354 -4.15 42.34 -5.47
N ALA A 355 -4.42 43.22 -6.44
CA ALA A 355 -4.40 42.84 -7.85
C ALA A 355 -2.96 42.74 -8.38
N HIS A 356 -2.61 41.58 -8.94
CA HIS A 356 -1.41 41.23 -9.71
C HIS A 356 -0.04 41.52 -9.05
N GLY A 357 0.68 40.43 -8.76
CA GLY A 357 2.06 40.47 -8.27
C GLY A 357 2.66 39.07 -8.22
N THR A 358 3.99 39.00 -8.18
CA THR A 358 4.71 37.78 -7.82
C THR A 358 4.71 37.68 -6.30
N TYR A 359 3.98 36.72 -5.76
CA TYR A 359 3.81 36.56 -4.31
C TYR A 359 4.91 35.71 -3.68
N LEU A 360 5.50 34.83 -4.48
CA LEU A 360 6.62 34.02 -4.07
C LEU A 360 7.56 33.80 -5.25
N LYS A 361 8.79 34.26 -5.10
CA LYS A 361 9.88 34.09 -6.05
C LYS A 361 11.03 33.41 -5.32
N LEU A 362 11.49 32.29 -5.86
CA LEU A 362 12.69 31.62 -5.41
C LEU A 362 13.84 32.16 -6.26
N ASP A 363 14.85 32.76 -5.63
CA ASP A 363 16.05 33.28 -6.32
C ASP A 363 16.92 32.16 -6.88
#